data_AF-A0A8T3M1N2-F1
#
_entry.id   AF-A0A8T3M1N2-F1
#
_cell.length_a   1.000
_cell.length_b   1.000
_cell.length_c   1.000
_cell.angle_alpha   90.00
_cell.angle_beta   90.00
_cell.angle_gamma   90.00
#
_symmetry.space_group_name_H-M   'P 1'
#
loop_
_entity.id
_entity.type
_entity.pdbx_description
1 polymer ?
#
loop_
_entity_poly.entity_id
_entity_poly.type
_entity_poly.pdbx_seq_one_letter_code
_entity_poly.pdbx_strand_id
1 'polypeptide(L)'
;IVGPALQQLGVADFAAAMFVFYYAVLSEVSPPTALSPFAAAAITGGKAVKTMWLTWKYTLPAFLVPFVFVLAPQGEGLLLEGDLLTIVIACISGALAVAALAVVTGAWVLGPATWPERALFGAGTLALLVTEPVWIGFGMVAMVMGLGLHLVRRRRGAAGLA
;
A
#
# COMPACT_ATOMS: atom_id res chain seq x y z
N ILE A 1 -18.49 8.41 -12.82
CA ILE A 1 -19.19 8.81 -11.58
C ILE A 1 -18.22 9.45 -10.59
N VAL A 2 -17.09 8.82 -10.26
CA VAL A 2 -16.14 9.34 -9.26
C VAL A 2 -15.33 10.55 -9.74
N GLY A 3 -14.91 10.60 -11.01
CA GLY A 3 -14.08 11.70 -11.56
C GLY A 3 -14.62 13.11 -11.28
N PRO A 4 -15.87 13.44 -11.67
CA PRO A 4 -16.46 14.76 -11.39
C PRO A 4 -16.58 15.10 -9.90
N ALA A 5 -16.75 14.10 -9.04
CA ALA A 5 -16.82 14.31 -7.60
C ALA A 5 -15.44 14.66 -7.02
N LEU A 6 -14.37 14.01 -7.48
CA LEU A 6 -13.00 14.34 -7.07
C LEU A 6 -12.61 15.77 -7.50
N GLN A 7 -13.01 16.17 -8.70
CA GLN A 7 -12.77 17.54 -9.19
C GLN A 7 -13.49 18.59 -8.31
N GLN A 8 -14.72 18.31 -7.87
CA GLN A 8 -15.44 19.18 -6.92
C GLN A 8 -14.77 19.28 -5.55
N LEU A 9 -13.98 18.27 -5.17
CA LEU A 9 -13.18 18.27 -3.94
C LEU A 9 -11.82 18.95 -4.11
N GLY A 10 -11.54 19.56 -5.27
CA GLY A 10 -10.32 20.32 -5.53
C GLY A 10 -9.15 19.48 -6.06
N VAL A 11 -9.39 18.23 -6.46
CA VAL A 11 -8.36 17.36 -7.08
C VAL A 11 -8.14 17.79 -8.52
N ALA A 12 -6.88 17.87 -8.96
CA ALA A 12 -6.54 18.22 -10.32
C ALA A 12 -7.12 17.22 -11.36
N ASP A 13 -7.47 17.72 -12.54
CA ASP A 13 -8.14 16.93 -13.59
C ASP A 13 -7.35 15.68 -14.01
N PHE A 14 -6.03 15.83 -14.17
CA PHE A 14 -5.14 14.73 -14.55
C PHE A 14 -5.06 13.66 -13.44
N ALA A 15 -5.04 14.07 -12.17
CA ALA A 15 -5.02 13.17 -11.02
C ALA A 15 -6.36 12.42 -10.89
N ALA A 16 -7.48 13.09 -11.10
CA ALA A 16 -8.80 12.46 -11.11
C ALA A 16 -8.94 11.44 -12.26
N ALA A 17 -8.42 11.75 -13.45
CA ALA A 17 -8.40 10.83 -14.59
C ALA A 17 -7.51 9.59 -14.29
N MET A 18 -6.32 9.79 -13.72
CA MET A 18 -5.43 8.71 -13.30
C MET A 18 -6.03 7.85 -12.18
N PHE A 19 -6.73 8.46 -11.22
CA PHE A 19 -7.44 7.72 -10.18
C PHE A 19 -8.46 6.74 -10.80
N VAL A 20 -9.29 7.22 -11.73
CA VAL A 20 -10.29 6.39 -12.41
C VAL A 20 -9.62 5.31 -13.25
N PHE A 21 -8.57 5.65 -14.01
CA PHE A 21 -7.82 4.68 -14.81
C PHE A 21 -7.19 3.59 -13.95
N TYR A 22 -6.54 3.96 -12.85
CA TYR A 22 -5.88 3.01 -11.94
C TYR A 22 -6.88 2.03 -11.32
N TYR A 23 -8.03 2.54 -10.86
CA TYR A 23 -9.10 1.69 -10.33
C TYR A 23 -9.79 0.83 -11.39
N ALA A 24 -9.89 1.30 -12.64
CA ALA A 24 -10.39 0.49 -13.73
C ALA A 24 -9.51 -0.75 -13.95
N VAL A 25 -8.18 -0.58 -13.95
CA VAL A 25 -7.21 -1.69 -14.05
C VAL A 25 -7.29 -2.60 -12.82
N LEU A 26 -7.35 -2.03 -11.60
CA LEU A 26 -7.46 -2.83 -10.38
C LEU A 26 -8.81 -3.54 -10.22
N SER A 27 -9.85 -3.16 -10.96
CA SER A 27 -11.13 -3.88 -10.93
C SER A 27 -11.03 -5.32 -11.46
N GLU A 28 -9.99 -5.62 -12.26
CA GLU A 28 -9.73 -6.96 -12.78
C GLU A 28 -9.18 -7.94 -11.73
N VAL A 29 -8.85 -7.48 -10.53
CA VAL A 29 -8.37 -8.37 -9.44
C VAL A 29 -9.41 -8.60 -8.34
N SER A 30 -10.56 -7.90 -8.38
CA SER A 30 -11.63 -8.08 -7.39
C SER A 30 -12.58 -9.24 -7.74
N PRO A 31 -12.83 -10.20 -6.83
CA PRO A 31 -13.88 -11.21 -7.01
C PRO A 31 -15.27 -10.53 -7.08
N PRO A 32 -16.21 -10.98 -7.94
CA PRO A 32 -16.20 -12.18 -8.78
C PRO A 32 -15.63 -12.01 -10.20
N THR A 33 -15.23 -10.80 -10.59
CA THR A 33 -14.84 -10.46 -11.97
C THR A 33 -13.35 -10.67 -12.26
N ALA A 34 -12.63 -11.37 -11.38
CA ALA A 34 -11.18 -11.46 -11.43
C ALA A 34 -10.66 -12.43 -12.51
N LEU A 35 -10.67 -12.00 -13.77
CA LEU A 35 -10.32 -12.82 -14.95
C LEU A 35 -8.84 -13.22 -14.99
N SER A 36 -7.94 -12.32 -14.61
CA SER A 36 -6.49 -12.57 -14.59
C SER A 36 -6.10 -13.73 -13.64
N PRO A 37 -6.47 -13.70 -12.34
CA PRO A 37 -6.19 -14.84 -11.45
C PRO A 37 -6.98 -16.10 -11.79
N PHE A 38 -8.12 -15.99 -12.48
CA PHE A 38 -8.85 -17.14 -13.02
C PHE A 38 -8.03 -17.86 -14.11
N ALA A 39 -7.51 -17.11 -15.09
CA ALA A 39 -6.64 -17.65 -16.14
C ALA A 39 -5.34 -18.24 -15.55
N ALA A 40 -4.72 -17.54 -14.60
CA ALA A 40 -3.53 -18.04 -13.90
C ALA A 40 -3.79 -19.37 -13.16
N ALA A 41 -4.97 -19.52 -12.54
CA ALA A 41 -5.37 -20.76 -11.89
C ALA A 41 -5.55 -21.92 -12.89
N ALA A 42 -6.10 -21.64 -14.08
CA ALA A 42 -6.26 -22.65 -15.14
C ALA A 42 -4.93 -23.19 -15.66
N ILE A 43 -3.90 -22.33 -15.78
CA ILE A 43 -2.56 -22.72 -16.23
C ILE A 43 -1.80 -23.50 -15.14
N THR A 44 -1.92 -23.07 -13.88
CA THR A 44 -1.17 -23.65 -12.74
C THR A 44 -1.85 -24.85 -12.08
N GLY A 45 -3.06 -25.22 -12.50
CA GLY A 45 -3.85 -26.28 -11.88
C GLY A 45 -4.43 -25.92 -10.51
N GLY A 46 -4.48 -24.63 -10.16
CA GLY A 46 -5.01 -24.12 -8.90
C GLY A 46 -6.54 -24.05 -8.87
N LYS A 47 -7.11 -23.90 -7.67
CA LYS A 47 -8.57 -23.66 -7.52
C LYS A 47 -8.88 -22.19 -7.81
N ALA A 48 -9.55 -21.92 -8.94
CA ALA A 48 -9.87 -20.57 -9.40
C ALA A 48 -10.39 -19.63 -8.30
N VAL A 49 -11.45 -20.03 -7.58
CA VAL A 49 -12.05 -19.21 -6.51
C VAL A 49 -11.04 -18.88 -5.41
N LYS A 50 -10.23 -19.85 -4.98
CA LYS A 50 -9.22 -19.63 -3.95
C LYS A 50 -8.12 -18.70 -4.43
N THR A 51 -7.67 -18.86 -5.69
CA THR A 51 -6.66 -17.99 -6.31
C THR A 51 -7.16 -16.55 -6.43
N MET A 52 -8.43 -16.34 -6.80
CA MET A 52 -9.03 -15.01 -6.87
C MET A 52 -9.01 -14.30 -5.51
N TRP A 53 -9.49 -14.96 -4.44
CA TRP A 53 -9.47 -14.41 -3.08
C TRP A 53 -8.06 -14.11 -2.57
N LEU A 54 -7.11 -15.00 -2.87
CA LEU A 54 -5.72 -14.83 -2.46
C LEU A 54 -5.06 -13.67 -3.18
N THR A 55 -5.29 -13.54 -4.48
CA THR A 55 -4.79 -12.43 -5.31
C THR A 55 -5.33 -11.10 -4.79
N TRP A 56 -6.64 -11.03 -4.55
CA TRP A 56 -7.28 -9.83 -4.00
C TRP A 56 -6.68 -9.40 -2.66
N LYS A 57 -6.44 -10.35 -1.74
CA LYS A 57 -5.78 -10.08 -0.46
C LYS A 57 -4.39 -9.46 -0.63
N TYR A 58 -3.60 -9.96 -1.58
CA TYR A 58 -2.24 -9.49 -1.82
C TYR A 58 -2.17 -8.22 -2.64
N THR A 59 -3.21 -7.87 -3.40
CA THR A 59 -3.28 -6.61 -4.15
C THR A 59 -3.81 -5.44 -3.34
N LEU A 60 -4.37 -5.67 -2.13
CA LEU A 60 -4.82 -4.59 -1.22
C LEU A 60 -3.82 -3.43 -1.06
N PRO A 61 -2.49 -3.64 -0.93
CA PRO A 61 -1.55 -2.53 -0.87
C PRO A 61 -1.53 -1.63 -2.12
N ALA A 62 -1.82 -2.18 -3.30
CA ALA A 62 -1.89 -1.39 -4.54
C ALA A 62 -3.10 -0.44 -4.55
N PHE A 63 -4.20 -0.80 -3.90
CA PHE A 63 -5.38 0.09 -3.76
C PHE A 63 -5.08 1.37 -2.98
N LEU A 64 -3.94 1.44 -2.29
CA LEU A 64 -3.53 2.61 -1.54
C LEU A 64 -2.96 3.73 -2.42
N VAL A 65 -2.31 3.36 -3.54
CA VAL A 65 -1.57 4.29 -4.41
C VAL A 65 -2.43 5.47 -4.88
N PRO A 66 -3.69 5.27 -5.33
CA PRO A 66 -4.54 6.38 -5.75
C PRO A 66 -4.87 7.39 -4.65
N PHE A 67 -4.91 6.95 -3.39
CA PHE A 67 -5.16 7.87 -2.28
C PHE A 67 -3.95 8.75 -2.00
N VAL A 68 -2.72 8.27 -2.23
CA VAL A 68 -1.50 9.05 -1.98
C VAL A 68 -1.50 10.34 -2.81
N PHE A 69 -1.84 10.26 -4.10
CA PHE A 69 -1.81 11.43 -5.00
C PHE A 69 -3.10 12.26 -5.03
N VAL A 70 -4.15 11.83 -4.32
CA VAL A 70 -5.42 12.56 -4.23
C VAL A 70 -5.60 13.26 -2.88
N LEU A 71 -5.03 12.71 -1.80
CA LEU A 71 -5.24 13.24 -0.45
C LEU A 71 -4.42 14.49 -0.13
N ALA A 72 -3.29 14.70 -0.80
CA ALA A 72 -2.41 15.84 -0.56
C ALA A 72 -1.77 16.33 -1.87
N PRO A 73 -1.59 17.65 -2.07
CA PRO A 73 -0.98 18.20 -3.29
C PRO A 73 0.43 17.66 -3.57
N GLN A 74 1.24 17.44 -2.54
CA GLN A 74 2.59 16.89 -2.70
C GLN A 74 2.58 15.43 -3.16
N GLY A 75 1.46 14.74 -2.98
CA GLY A 75 1.24 13.40 -3.51
C GLY A 75 1.17 13.35 -5.03
N GLU A 76 0.85 14.46 -5.70
CA GLU A 76 0.86 14.56 -7.17
C GLU A 76 2.26 14.30 -7.76
N GLY A 77 3.32 14.43 -6.95
CA GLY A 77 4.67 14.01 -7.32
C GLY A 77 4.79 12.53 -7.71
N LEU A 78 3.86 11.68 -7.27
CA LEU A 78 3.78 10.28 -7.71
C LEU A 78 3.37 10.15 -9.18
N LEU A 79 2.72 11.18 -9.73
CA LEU A 79 2.35 11.33 -11.13
C LEU A 79 3.40 12.14 -11.91
N LEU A 80 4.59 12.34 -11.34
CA LEU A 80 5.70 13.13 -11.89
C LEU A 80 5.39 14.64 -12.02
N GLU A 81 4.45 15.14 -11.23
CA GLU A 81 4.12 16.56 -11.19
C GLU A 81 4.87 17.30 -10.06
N GLY A 82 5.45 18.46 -10.36
CA GLY A 82 6.17 19.30 -9.40
C GLY A 82 7.70 19.22 -9.48
N ASP A 83 8.37 19.73 -8.44
CA ASP A 83 9.83 19.73 -8.38
C ASP A 83 10.41 18.32 -8.22
N LEU A 84 11.65 18.12 -8.68
CA LEU A 84 12.35 16.83 -8.59
C LEU A 84 12.38 16.29 -7.16
N LEU A 85 12.56 17.16 -6.16
CA LEU A 85 12.56 16.76 -4.76
C LEU A 85 11.19 16.20 -4.33
N THR A 86 10.10 16.87 -4.72
CA THR A 86 8.72 16.43 -4.43
C THR A 86 8.43 15.06 -5.05
N ILE A 87 8.83 14.87 -6.31
CA ILE A 87 8.64 13.61 -7.03
C ILE A 87 9.37 12.46 -6.31
N VAL A 88 10.64 12.69 -5.96
CA VAL A 88 11.46 11.68 -5.25
C VAL A 88 10.86 11.37 -3.88
N ILE A 89 10.47 12.38 -3.11
CA ILE A 89 9.86 12.19 -1.79
C ILE A 89 8.55 11.42 -1.91
N ALA A 90 7.66 11.78 -2.84
CA ALA A 90 6.39 11.11 -3.06
C ALA A 90 6.56 9.65 -3.48
N CYS A 91 7.54 9.36 -4.35
CA CYS A 91 7.85 7.99 -4.76
C CYS A 91 8.38 7.15 -3.59
N ILE A 92 9.29 7.71 -2.78
CA ILE A 92 9.82 7.00 -1.60
C ILE A 92 8.72 6.80 -0.55
N SER A 93 7.94 7.82 -0.22
CA SER A 93 6.85 7.72 0.75
C SER A 93 5.78 6.72 0.29
N GLY A 94 5.39 6.78 -0.99
CA GLY A 94 4.43 5.85 -1.59
C GLY A 94 4.93 4.41 -1.57
N ALA A 95 6.19 4.17 -1.95
CA ALA A 95 6.80 2.84 -1.88
C ALA A 95 6.83 2.29 -0.45
N LEU A 96 7.18 3.14 0.53
CA LEU A 96 7.18 2.78 1.94
C LEU A 96 5.76 2.50 2.47
N ALA A 97 4.77 3.28 2.06
CA ALA A 97 3.37 3.07 2.46
C ALA A 97 2.83 1.73 1.96
N VAL A 98 3.09 1.40 0.68
CA VAL A 98 2.73 0.12 0.06
C VAL A 98 3.47 -1.04 0.73
N ALA A 99 4.76 -0.91 0.99
CA ALA A 99 5.55 -1.93 1.68
C ALA A 99 5.06 -2.16 3.11
N ALA A 100 4.76 -1.10 3.86
CA ALA A 100 4.20 -1.20 5.20
C ALA A 100 2.83 -1.90 5.19
N LEU A 101 1.96 -1.58 4.23
CA LEU A 101 0.65 -2.22 4.12
C LEU A 101 0.76 -3.69 3.72
N ALA A 102 1.76 -4.05 2.89
CA ALA A 102 2.06 -5.43 2.56
C ALA A 102 2.45 -6.25 3.80
N VAL A 103 3.13 -5.65 4.78
CA VAL A 103 3.39 -6.31 6.08
C VAL A 103 2.09 -6.54 6.84
N VAL A 104 1.16 -5.58 6.82
CA VAL A 104 -0.14 -5.71 7.49
C VAL A 104 -0.95 -6.85 6.89
N THR A 105 -1.04 -6.96 5.56
CA THR A 105 -1.85 -7.98 4.88
C THR A 105 -1.17 -9.35 4.82
N GLY A 106 0.15 -9.37 4.61
CA GLY A 106 0.99 -10.57 4.52
C GLY A 106 1.40 -11.15 5.87
N ALA A 107 1.33 -10.37 6.96
CA ALA A 107 1.76 -10.76 8.30
C ALA A 107 3.22 -11.28 8.34
N TRP A 108 4.09 -10.73 7.50
CA TRP A 108 5.47 -11.17 7.36
C TRP A 108 6.41 -9.99 7.08
N VAL A 109 7.58 -10.01 7.72
CA VAL A 109 8.69 -9.06 7.46
C VAL A 109 9.97 -9.86 7.17
N LEU A 110 10.70 -10.25 8.21
CA LEU A 110 11.85 -11.17 8.17
C LEU A 110 11.55 -12.46 8.94
N GLY A 111 10.24 -12.76 9.06
CA GLY A 111 9.64 -13.73 9.95
C GLY A 111 8.16 -13.36 10.17
N PRO A 112 7.38 -14.22 10.85
CA PRO A 112 5.96 -13.99 11.11
C PRO A 112 5.76 -12.77 12.00
N ALA A 113 5.02 -11.77 11.53
CA ALA A 113 4.75 -10.53 12.23
C ALA A 113 3.56 -10.65 13.19
N THR A 114 3.73 -10.20 14.44
CA THR A 114 2.63 -10.20 15.43
C THR A 114 1.68 -9.03 15.22
N TRP A 115 0.46 -9.12 15.78
CA TRP A 115 -0.54 -8.05 15.72
C TRP A 115 -0.04 -6.66 16.13
N PRO A 116 0.78 -6.48 17.19
CA PRO A 116 1.30 -5.15 17.53
C PRO A 116 2.24 -4.58 16.47
N GLU A 117 3.07 -5.41 15.85
CA GLU A 117 3.96 -4.98 14.76
C GLU A 117 3.12 -4.55 13.55
N ARG A 118 2.10 -5.35 13.20
CA ARG A 118 1.16 -5.04 12.12
C ARG A 118 0.38 -3.75 12.39
N ALA A 119 -0.02 -3.50 13.64
CA ALA A 119 -0.69 -2.25 14.01
C ALA A 119 0.22 -1.03 13.80
N LEU A 120 1.50 -1.13 14.17
CA LEU A 120 2.47 -0.05 13.93
C LEU A 120 2.73 0.19 12.45
N PHE A 121 2.90 -0.87 11.66
CA PHE A 121 3.01 -0.73 10.20
C PHE A 121 1.74 -0.14 9.58
N GLY A 122 0.55 -0.52 10.07
CA GLY A 122 -0.71 0.06 9.63
C GLY A 122 -0.84 1.55 9.96
N ALA A 123 -0.45 1.96 11.16
CA ALA A 123 -0.38 3.37 11.53
C ALA A 123 0.62 4.13 10.66
N GLY A 124 1.78 3.53 10.38
CA GLY A 124 2.79 4.07 9.47
C GLY A 124 2.26 4.29 8.05
N THR A 125 1.55 3.30 7.49
CA THR A 125 0.87 3.41 6.20
C THR A 125 -0.11 4.58 6.16
N LEU A 126 -0.98 4.71 7.18
CA LEU A 126 -1.98 5.77 7.21
C LEU A 126 -1.35 7.16 7.32
N ALA A 127 -0.24 7.30 8.05
CA ALA A 127 0.49 8.56 8.13
C ALA A 127 1.18 8.89 6.79
N LEU A 128 1.82 7.91 6.13
CA LEU A 128 2.52 8.13 4.86
C LEU A 128 1.59 8.50 3.70
N LEU A 129 0.28 8.21 3.79
CA LEU A 129 -0.71 8.61 2.79
C LEU A 129 -0.74 10.11 2.53
N VAL A 130 -0.54 10.92 3.57
CA VAL A 130 -0.77 12.36 3.50
C VAL A 130 0.43 13.12 2.90
N THR A 131 1.54 12.44 2.55
CA THR A 131 2.75 12.96 1.84
C THR A 131 3.29 14.34 2.30
N GLU A 132 2.88 14.81 3.47
CA GLU A 132 3.31 16.05 4.12
C GLU A 132 4.47 15.74 5.07
N PRO A 133 5.48 16.62 5.22
CA PRO A 133 6.71 16.32 5.95
C PRO A 133 6.48 15.84 7.39
N VAL A 134 5.50 16.43 8.08
CA VAL A 134 5.14 16.05 9.46
C VAL A 134 4.59 14.62 9.52
N TRP A 135 3.70 14.27 8.60
CA TRP A 135 3.07 12.95 8.54
C TRP A 135 4.02 11.87 8.04
N ILE A 136 4.93 12.21 7.13
CA ILE A 136 6.04 11.34 6.74
C ILE A 136 6.92 11.03 7.95
N GLY A 137 7.24 12.04 8.77
CA GLY A 137 7.98 11.85 10.02
C GLY A 137 7.31 10.86 10.97
N PHE A 138 6.01 11.05 11.24
CA PHE A 138 5.24 10.10 12.06
C PHE A 138 5.20 8.69 11.46
N GLY A 139 5.03 8.59 10.14
CA GLY A 139 5.03 7.32 9.43
C GLY A 139 6.35 6.58 9.56
N MET A 140 7.46 7.28 9.37
CA MET A 140 8.82 6.75 9.54
C MET A 140 9.08 6.29 10.97
N VAL A 141 8.68 7.08 11.98
CA VAL A 141 8.81 6.68 13.39
C VAL A 141 8.02 5.40 13.67
N ALA A 142 6.77 5.31 13.20
CA ALA A 142 5.95 4.12 13.37
C ALA A 142 6.58 2.88 12.70
N MET A 143 7.13 3.03 11.50
CA MET A 143 7.83 1.94 10.79
C MET A 143 9.10 1.50 11.51
N VAL A 144 9.93 2.44 11.98
CA VAL A 144 11.15 2.14 12.73
C VAL A 144 10.82 1.44 14.05
N MET A 145 9.78 1.89 14.75
CA MET A 145 9.29 1.25 15.98
C MET A 145 8.77 -0.17 15.70
N GLY A 146 7.98 -0.35 14.63
CA GLY A 146 7.48 -1.66 14.21
C GLY A 146 8.60 -2.64 13.86
N LEU A 147 9.60 -2.17 13.11
CA LEU A 147 10.78 -2.95 12.76
C LEU A 147 11.65 -3.24 13.99
N GLY A 148 11.85 -2.28 14.87
CA GLY A 148 12.61 -2.42 16.11
C GLY A 148 12.01 -3.48 17.02
N LEU A 149 10.68 -3.43 17.25
CA LEU A 149 9.97 -4.46 18.01
C LEU A 149 10.11 -5.84 17.36
N HIS A 150 10.01 -5.92 16.03
CA HIS A 150 10.19 -7.16 15.28
C HIS A 150 11.58 -7.77 15.47
N LEU A 151 12.64 -6.96 15.32
CA LEU A 151 14.01 -7.41 15.48
C LEU A 151 14.31 -7.82 16.93
N VAL A 152 13.83 -7.07 17.93
CA VAL A 152 14.02 -7.41 19.35
C VAL A 152 13.32 -8.73 19.69
N ARG A 153 12.07 -8.91 19.24
CA ARG A 153 11.32 -10.16 19.45
C ARG A 153 12.02 -11.35 18.79
N ARG A 154 12.47 -11.17 17.54
CA ARG A 154 13.17 -12.23 16.80
C ARG A 154 14.49 -12.62 17.47
N ARG A 155 15.27 -11.65 17.97
CA ARG A 155 16.50 -11.92 18.71
C ARG A 155 16.24 -12.67 20.01
N ARG A 156 15.19 -12.30 20.77
CA ARG A 156 14.80 -13.01 22.00
C ARG A 156 14.32 -14.43 21.73
N GLY A 157 13.57 -14.64 20.64
CA GLY A 157 13.15 -15.98 20.21
C GLY A 157 14.31 -16.88 19.78
N ALA A 158 15.33 -16.32 19.13
CA ALA A 158 16.54 -17.05 18.75
C ALA A 158 17.44 -17.36 19.96
N ALA A 159 17.54 -16.44 20.93
CA ALA A 159 18.36 -16.63 22.14
C ALA A 159 17.76 -17.63 23.15
N GLY A 160 16.44 -17.87 23.12
CA GLY A 160 15.80 -18.88 23.98
C GLY A 160 15.91 -20.32 23.48
N LEU A 161 16.54 -20.55 22.33
CA LEU A 161 16.76 -21.87 21.72
C LEU A 161 18.24 -22.31 21.78
N ALA A 162 19.11 -21.49 22.35
CA ALA A 162 20.53 -21.77 22.59
C ALA A 162 20.76 -22.01 24.09
#